data_AF-A0A6F8SWV7-F1
#
_entry.id   AF-A0A6F8SWV7-F1
#
_cell.length_a   1.000
_cell.length_b   1.000
_cell.length_c   1.000
_cell.angle_alpha   90.00
_cell.angle_beta   90.00
_cell.angle_gamma   90.00
#
_symmetry.space_group_name_H-M   'P 1'
#
loop_
_entity.id
_entity.type
_entity.pdbx_description
1 polymer ?
#
loop_
_entity_poly.entity_id
_entity_poly.type
_entity_poly.pdbx_seq_one_letter_code
_entity_poly.pdbx_strand_id
1 'polypeptide(L)' 'MGVSATISGYMGGELENPTYEQISRGGTGHIEVVQIEYDDSRIIADGSDFFRVSVVIRSPLD' A
#
# COMPACT_ATOMS: atom_id res chain seq x y z
N MET A 1 -3.39 -6.21 19.86
CA MET A 1 -3.59 -6.79 18.52
C MET A 1 -4.86 -6.15 17.94
N GLY A 2 -4.70 -5.22 17.00
CA GLY A 2 -5.81 -4.47 16.38
C GLY A 2 -5.88 -4.60 14.85
N VAL A 3 -4.85 -5.14 14.20
CA VAL A 3 -4.83 -5.47 12.77
C VAL A 3 -5.31 -6.91 12.57
N SER A 4 -6.25 -7.13 11.65
CA SER A 4 -6.80 -8.45 11.31
C SER A 4 -6.26 -9.03 10.02
N ALA A 5 -5.94 -8.19 9.02
CA ALA A 5 -5.40 -8.64 7.74
C ALA A 5 -4.57 -7.57 7.03
N THR A 6 -3.71 -8.00 6.11
CA THR A 6 -2.93 -7.14 5.23
C THR A 6 -2.84 -7.71 3.82
N ILE A 7 -2.90 -6.86 2.80
CA ILE A 7 -2.78 -7.25 1.38
C ILE A 7 -1.79 -6.28 0.70
N SER A 8 -0.79 -6.81 0.02
CA SER A 8 0.12 -6.03 -0.85
C SER A 8 -0.52 -5.79 -2.22
N GLY A 9 -0.30 -4.61 -2.81
CA GLY A 9 -0.82 -4.26 -4.12
C GLY A 9 -0.19 -3.01 -4.72
N TYR A 10 -0.83 -2.45 -5.74
CA TYR A 10 -0.38 -1.25 -6.43
C TYR A 10 -1.55 -0.30 -6.68
N MET A 11 -1.36 1.01 -6.51
CA MET A 11 -2.41 2.03 -6.69
C MET A 11 -1.85 3.33 -7.29
N GLY A 12 -2.75 4.24 -7.70
CA GLY A 12 -2.42 5.63 -8.05
C GLY A 12 -1.90 5.85 -9.49
N GLY A 13 -1.80 4.81 -10.30
CA GLY A 13 -1.42 4.93 -11.71
C GLY A 13 -2.61 5.06 -12.66
N GLU A 14 -2.31 5.22 -13.95
CA GLU A 14 -3.33 5.47 -14.99
C GLU A 14 -3.86 4.19 -15.66
N LEU A 15 -3.06 3.12 -15.64
CA LEU A 15 -3.42 1.84 -16.25
C LEU A 15 -4.42 1.08 -15.38
N GLU A 16 -5.59 0.74 -15.92
CA GLU A 16 -6.58 -0.07 -15.20
C GLU A 16 -6.16 -1.55 -15.15
N ASN A 17 -6.24 -2.17 -13.96
CA ASN A 17 -5.93 -3.59 -13.72
C ASN A 17 -4.57 -4.05 -14.30
N PRO A 18 -3.45 -3.38 -13.98
CA PRO A 18 -2.15 -3.71 -14.56
C PRO A 18 -1.60 -5.03 -14.00
N THR A 19 -0.83 -5.76 -14.81
CA THR A 19 -0.05 -6.90 -14.32
C THR A 19 1.20 -6.42 -13.57
N TYR A 20 1.73 -7.28 -12.70
CA TYR A 20 3.01 -7.03 -12.03
C TYR A 20 4.13 -6.67 -13.01
N GLU A 21 4.18 -7.37 -14.15
CA GLU A 21 5.19 -7.14 -15.20
C GLU A 21 5.04 -5.77 -15.87
N GLN A 22 3.81 -5.29 -16.04
CA GLN A 22 3.57 -3.95 -16.56
C GLN A 22 4.01 -2.88 -15.57
N ILE A 23 3.79 -3.11 -14.27
CA ILE A 23 4.17 -2.18 -13.20
C ILE A 23 5.69 -2.16 -13.00
N SER A 24 6.34 -3.33 -12.97
CA SER A 24 7.78 -3.44 -12.72
C SER A 24 8.64 -2.84 -13.83
N ARG A 25 8.12 -2.77 -15.06
CA ARG A 25 8.74 -2.03 -16.17
C ARG A 25 8.72 -0.51 -15.99
N GLY A 26 7.97 0.00 -15.00
CA GLY A 26 7.78 1.42 -14.75
C GLY A 26 6.85 2.09 -15.75
N GLY A 27 6.68 3.41 -15.60
CA GLY A 27 5.89 4.24 -16.53
C GLY A 27 4.37 4.17 -16.38
N THR A 28 3.84 3.28 -15.53
CA THR A 28 2.38 3.16 -15.30
C THR A 28 1.83 4.14 -14.26
N GLY A 29 2.71 4.87 -13.57
CA GLY A 29 2.36 5.76 -12.45
C GLY A 29 1.94 5.03 -11.17
N HIS A 30 1.90 3.70 -11.17
CA HIS A 30 1.51 2.92 -9.99
C HIS A 30 2.61 2.93 -8.92
N ILE A 31 2.20 3.03 -7.67
CA ILE A 31 3.05 2.89 -6.48
C ILE A 31 2.66 1.62 -5.71
N GLU A 32 3.65 0.95 -5.11
CA GLU A 32 3.43 -0.21 -4.25
C GLU A 32 2.75 0.20 -2.93
N VAL A 33 1.67 -0.47 -2.55
CA VAL A 33 0.86 -0.16 -1.37
C VAL A 33 0.55 -1.41 -0.56
N VAL A 34 0.24 -1.23 0.73
CA VAL A 34 -0.31 -2.28 1.59
C VAL A 34 -1.66 -1.83 2.13
N GLN A 35 -2.70 -2.57 1.80
CA GLN A 35 -4.01 -2.44 2.44
C GLN A 35 -3.98 -3.14 3.80
N ILE A 36 -4.49 -2.47 4.83
CA ILE A 36 -4.56 -2.99 6.19
C ILE A 36 -6.02 -2.97 6.64
N GLU A 37 -6.53 -4.12 7.09
CA GLU A 37 -7.80 -4.24 7.79
C GLU A 37 -7.55 -4.26 9.30
N TYR A 38 -8.22 -3.39 10.04
CA TYR A 38 -8.02 -3.24 11.48
C TYR A 38 -9.31 -2.80 12.19
N ASP A 39 -9.32 -2.98 13.52
CA ASP A 39 -10.36 -2.52 14.43
C ASP A 39 -9.92 -1.20 15.08
N ASP A 40 -10.54 -0.09 14.67
CA ASP A 40 -10.28 1.27 15.16
C ASP A 40 -10.34 1.38 16.68
N SER A 41 -11.16 0.56 17.36
CA SER A 41 -11.26 0.58 18.83
C SER A 41 -10.03 0.01 19.54
N ARG A 42 -9.16 -0.67 18.79
CA ARG A 42 -7.97 -1.38 19.29
C ARG A 42 -6.67 -0.83 18.73
N ILE A 43 -6.74 0.12 17.80
CA ILE A 43 -5.58 0.88 17.35
C ILE A 43 -5.57 2.22 18.08
N ILE A 44 -4.58 2.39 18.94
CA ILE A 44 -4.32 3.65 19.60
C ILE A 44 -3.34 4.40 18.69
N ALA A 45 -3.87 5.31 17.89
CA ALA A 45 -3.05 6.29 17.20
C ALA A 45 -2.58 7.33 18.23
N ASP A 46 -1.27 7.45 18.45
CA ASP A 46 -0.75 8.69 19.08
C ASP A 46 -1.03 9.85 18.12
N GLY A 47 -1.12 11.10 18.57
CA GLY A 47 -1.59 12.24 17.74
C GLY A 47 -0.78 12.53 16.46
N SER A 48 0.31 11.79 16.23
CA SER A 48 1.14 11.75 15.00
C SER A 48 0.90 10.53 14.09
N ASP A 49 0.16 9.52 14.57
CA ASP A 49 -0.25 8.35 13.82
C ASP A 49 -1.45 8.72 12.93
N PHE A 50 -1.15 9.46 11.87
CA PHE A 50 -1.93 9.33 10.66
C PHE A 50 -1.87 7.84 10.29
N PHE A 51 -3.01 7.17 10.13
CA PHE A 51 -3.10 5.91 9.40
C PHE A 51 -2.67 6.16 7.96
N ARG A 52 -1.37 6.36 7.77
CA ARG A 52 -0.71 6.25 6.49
C ARG A 52 -0.86 4.79 6.17
N VAL A 53 -1.63 4.49 5.14
CA VAL A 53 -1.28 3.41 4.24
C VAL A 53 0.23 3.55 4.05
N SER A 54 0.98 2.68 4.70
CA SER A 54 2.42 2.68 4.61
C SER A 54 2.71 2.10 3.24
N VAL A 55 2.71 2.98 2.25
CA VAL A 55 3.27 2.76 0.92
C VAL A 55 4.75 2.48 1.18
N VAL A 56 5.10 1.21 1.35
CA VAL A 56 6.50 0.82 1.34
C VAL A 56 6.92 0.93 -0.11
N ILE A 57 7.63 2.02 -0.44
CA ILE A 57 8.24 2.17 -1.75
C ILE A 57 9.45 1.23 -1.77
N ARG A 58 9.30 0.01 -2.29
CA ARG A 58 10.45 -0.68 -2.86
C ARG A 58 10.51 -0.31 -4.33
N SER A 59 11.57 0.39 -4.71
CA SER A 59 11.90 0.54 -6.12
C SER A 59 12.13 -0.86 -6.71
N PRO A 60 11.57 -1.22 -7.88
CA PRO A 60 11.80 -2.53 -8.51
C PRO A 60 13.25 -2.75 -9.01
N LEU A 61 14.20 -1.91 -8.61
CA LEU A 61 15.60 -1.92 -9.04
C LEU A 61 16.59 -2.28 -7.91
N ASP A 62 16.14 -2.84 -6.79
CA ASP A 62 17.03 -3.50 -5.80
C ASP A 62 17.06 -5.02 -5.99
#